data_AF-A0A3D2W8L4-F1
#
_entry.id   AF-A0A3D2W8L4-F1
#
_cell.length_a   1.000
_cell.length_b   1.000
_cell.length_c   1.000
_cell.angle_alpha   90.00
_cell.angle_beta   90.00
_cell.angle_gamma   90.00
#
_symmetry.space_group_name_H-M   'P 1'
#
loop_
_entity.id
_entity.type
_entity.pdbx_description
1 polymer ?
#
loop_
_entity_poly.entity_id
_entity_poly.type
_entity_poly.pdbx_seq_one_letter_code
_entity_poly.pdbx_strand_id
1 'polypeptide(L)'
;MFKIYGSEMCPDCRECRANFDAYGIQYEVIDINESLANLKAFLKLRDHDSVFDPCRENNSIGLPAIVREDGTVFLDWEGYLEKEGLTVMHISDGQACSIDRKGC
;
A
#
# COMPACT_ATOMS: atom_id res chain seq x y z
N MET A 1 -14.40 6.39 0.58
CA MET A 1 -13.46 6.09 -0.50
C MET A 1 -12.05 6.10 0.07
N PHE A 2 -11.32 5.01 -0.14
CA PHE A 2 -9.93 4.92 0.30
C PHE A 2 -9.01 5.75 -0.59
N LYS A 3 -7.85 6.13 -0.08
CA LYS A 3 -6.73 6.61 -0.91
C LYS A 3 -5.59 5.63 -0.77
N ILE A 4 -5.00 5.21 -1.88
CA ILE A 4 -3.89 4.27 -1.90
C ILE A 4 -2.66 5.00 -2.41
N TYR A 5 -1.72 5.28 -1.52
CA TYR A 5 -0.37 5.65 -1.93
C TYR A 5 0.35 4.39 -2.40
N GLY A 6 0.90 4.43 -3.61
CA GLY A 6 1.49 3.26 -4.24
C GLY A 6 2.42 3.62 -5.40
N SER A 7 2.87 2.59 -6.10
CA SER A 7 3.66 2.68 -7.31
C SER A 7 3.32 1.53 -8.23
N GLU A 8 3.27 1.76 -9.54
CA GLU A 8 3.16 0.68 -10.54
C GLU A 8 4.36 -0.28 -10.50
N MET A 9 5.50 0.16 -9.96
CA MET A 9 6.69 -0.69 -9.81
C MET A 9 6.58 -1.67 -8.64
N CYS A 10 5.66 -1.45 -7.69
CA CYS A 10 5.47 -2.28 -6.51
C CYS A 10 4.46 -3.43 -6.80
N PRO A 11 4.87 -4.71 -6.73
CA PRO A 11 3.96 -5.85 -6.92
C PRO A 11 2.77 -5.81 -5.96
N ASP A 12 3.00 -5.56 -4.68
CA ASP A 12 1.94 -5.53 -3.66
C ASP A 12 0.89 -4.44 -3.92
N CYS A 13 1.32 -3.29 -4.48
CA CYS A 13 0.38 -2.25 -4.91
C CYS A 13 -0.53 -2.73 -6.04
N ARG A 14 0.02 -3.49 -7.00
CA ARG A 14 -0.77 -4.05 -8.11
C ARG A 14 -1.76 -5.11 -7.62
N GLU A 15 -1.31 -6.01 -6.74
CA GLU A 15 -2.15 -7.05 -6.13
C GLU A 15 -3.28 -6.44 -5.28
N CYS A 16 -2.96 -5.45 -4.43
CA CYS A 16 -3.95 -4.76 -3.61
C CYS A 16 -5.05 -4.13 -4.47
N ARG A 17 -4.69 -3.39 -5.53
CA ARG A 17 -5.66 -2.76 -6.43
C ARG A 17 -6.51 -3.78 -7.17
N ALA A 18 -5.90 -4.84 -7.69
CA ALA A 18 -6.63 -5.87 -8.42
C ALA A 18 -7.65 -6.59 -7.51
N ASN A 19 -7.31 -6.84 -6.25
CA ASN A 19 -8.26 -7.37 -5.26
C ASN A 19 -9.38 -6.36 -4.96
N PHE A 20 -9.04 -5.08 -4.74
CA PHE A 20 -10.03 -4.05 -4.46
C PHE A 20 -11.00 -3.87 -5.64
N ASP A 21 -10.49 -3.89 -6.88
CA ASP A 21 -11.30 -3.86 -8.09
C ASP A 21 -12.24 -5.05 -8.19
N ALA A 22 -11.74 -6.27 -7.95
CA ALA A 22 -12.53 -7.50 -8.00
C ALA A 22 -13.69 -7.51 -6.98
N TYR A 23 -13.49 -6.87 -5.83
CA TYR A 23 -14.51 -6.74 -4.78
C TYR A 23 -15.32 -5.43 -4.86
N GLY A 24 -15.07 -4.58 -5.86
CA GLY A 24 -15.78 -3.31 -6.05
C GLY A 24 -15.49 -2.25 -4.96
N ILE A 25 -14.40 -2.41 -4.21
CA ILE A 25 -13.96 -1.46 -3.18
C ILE A 25 -13.48 -0.19 -3.89
N GLN A 26 -14.07 0.96 -3.52
CA GLN A 26 -13.76 2.24 -4.18
C GLN A 26 -12.53 2.90 -3.56
N TYR A 27 -11.58 3.30 -4.41
CA TYR A 27 -10.35 3.97 -4.00
C TYR A 27 -9.86 4.98 -5.05
N GLU A 28 -9.05 5.92 -4.60
CA GLU A 28 -8.22 6.81 -5.43
C GLU A 28 -6.76 6.35 -5.36
N VAL A 29 -6.09 6.25 -6.50
CA VAL A 29 -4.65 5.94 -6.55
C VAL A 29 -3.84 7.22 -6.50
N ILE A 30 -2.84 7.25 -5.63
CA ILE A 30 -1.84 8.30 -5.56
C ILE A 30 -0.48 7.67 -5.85
N ASP A 31 -0.03 7.77 -7.10
CA ASP A 31 1.27 7.25 -7.51
C ASP A 31 2.38 8.18 -7.01
N ILE A 32 3.24 7.66 -6.12
CA ILE A 32 4.35 8.41 -5.55
C ILE A 32 5.46 8.70 -6.57
N ASN A 33 5.47 8.01 -7.72
CA ASN A 33 6.41 8.23 -8.80
C ASN A 33 5.90 9.21 -9.87
N GLU A 34 4.61 9.55 -9.86
CA GLU A 34 4.01 10.47 -10.83
C GLU A 34 4.45 11.92 -10.61
N SER A 35 4.57 12.36 -9.35
CA SER A 35 4.98 13.74 -9.04
C SER A 35 5.67 13.90 -7.69
N LEU A 36 6.52 14.93 -7.58
CA LEU A 36 7.15 15.31 -6.31
C LEU A 36 6.12 15.75 -5.25
N ALA A 37 4.95 16.25 -5.68
CA ALA A 37 3.88 16.60 -4.76
C ALA A 37 3.28 15.35 -4.11
N ASN A 38 3.03 14.30 -4.89
CA ASN A 38 2.56 13.01 -4.39
C ASN A 38 3.60 12.38 -3.45
N LEU A 39 4.87 12.35 -3.87
CA LEU A 39 5.96 11.85 -3.04
C LEU A 39 6.05 12.62 -1.71
N LYS A 40 5.99 13.95 -1.75
CA LYS A 40 6.03 14.79 -0.53
C LYS A 40 4.83 14.53 0.37
N ALA A 41 3.64 14.35 -0.19
CA ALA A 41 2.44 14.00 0.58
C ALA A 41 2.60 12.64 1.27
N PHE A 42 3.12 11.64 0.55
CA PHE A 42 3.43 10.33 1.12
C PHE A 42 4.49 10.42 2.21
N LEU A 43 5.61 11.12 2.00
CA LEU A 43 6.66 11.28 3.02
C LEU A 43 6.13 11.95 4.29
N LYS A 44 5.23 12.95 4.16
CA LYS A 44 4.59 13.57 5.33
C LYS A 44 3.81 12.55 6.15
N LEU A 45 3.09 11.64 5.50
CA LEU A 45 2.36 10.56 6.15
C LEU A 45 3.33 9.51 6.74
N ARG A 46 4.21 8.97 5.90
CA ARG A 46 5.20 7.93 6.20
C ARG A 46 6.12 8.31 7.36
N ASP A 47 6.55 9.57 7.47
CA ASP A 47 7.56 9.96 8.46
C ASP A 47 6.94 10.31 9.83
N HIS A 48 5.61 10.45 9.93
CA HIS A 48 4.94 10.91 11.16
C HIS A 48 3.92 9.92 11.73
N ASP A 49 3.31 9.07 10.91
CA ASP A 49 2.36 8.06 11.40
C ASP A 49 3.10 6.84 11.98
N SER A 50 2.66 6.35 13.13
CA SER A 50 3.26 5.21 13.84
C SER A 50 3.07 3.89 13.13
N VAL A 51 2.08 3.76 12.23
CA VAL A 51 1.91 2.52 11.44
C VAL A 51 3.14 2.20 10.58
N PHE A 52 3.96 3.22 10.27
CA PHE A 52 5.20 3.07 9.52
C PHE A 52 6.45 2.87 10.39
N ASP A 53 6.34 2.81 11.73
CA ASP A 53 7.50 2.53 12.62
C ASP A 53 8.28 1.29 12.15
N PRO A 54 7.64 0.13 11.91
CA PRO A 54 8.35 -1.06 11.45
C PRO A 54 9.00 -0.88 10.07
N CYS A 55 8.37 -0.11 9.18
CA CYS A 55 8.93 0.19 7.87
C CYS A 55 10.19 1.04 7.99
N ARG A 56 10.19 2.05 8.87
CA ARG A 56 11.36 2.89 9.15
C ARG A 56 12.49 2.08 9.77
N GLU A 57 12.18 1.21 10.72
CA GLU A 57 13.16 0.32 11.37
C GLU A 57 13.83 -0.64 10.38
N ASN A 58 13.06 -1.21 9.46
CA ASN A 58 13.53 -2.19 8.49
C ASN A 58 13.96 -1.60 7.14
N ASN A 59 13.95 -0.27 7.01
CA ASN A 59 14.22 0.45 5.74
C ASN A 59 13.27 0.10 4.58
N SER A 60 12.09 -0.44 4.87
CA SER A 60 11.04 -0.64 3.87
C SER A 60 10.36 0.68 3.49
N ILE A 61 9.78 0.72 2.30
CA ILE A 61 9.09 1.93 1.80
C ILE A 61 7.76 2.13 2.53
N GLY A 62 7.01 1.04 2.78
CA GLY A 62 5.67 1.05 3.37
C GLY A 62 4.56 1.24 2.33
N LEU A 63 4.65 0.56 1.18
CA LEU A 63 3.63 0.57 0.14
C LEU A 63 3.03 -0.83 -0.04
N PRO A 64 1.75 -0.96 -0.41
CA PRO A 64 0.75 0.13 -0.49
C PRO A 64 0.41 0.70 0.90
N ALA A 65 0.15 2.01 0.96
CA ALA A 65 -0.38 2.65 2.16
C ALA A 65 -1.82 3.10 1.91
N ILE A 66 -2.77 2.53 2.66
CA ILE A 66 -4.20 2.73 2.46
C ILE A 66 -4.72 3.68 3.54
N VAL A 67 -5.25 4.81 3.10
CA VAL A 67 -5.81 5.86 3.96
C VAL A 67 -7.34 5.80 3.90
N ARG A 68 -7.97 5.72 5.07
CA ARG A 68 -9.43 5.77 5.25
C ARG A 68 -9.94 7.20 5.18
N GLU A 69 -11.26 7.36 5.09
CA GLU A 69 -11.89 8.70 5.07
C GLU A 69 -11.65 9.48 6.37
N ASP A 70 -11.51 8.80 7.50
CA ASP A 70 -11.20 9.42 8.80
C ASP A 70 -9.71 9.78 8.98
N GLY A 71 -8.89 9.52 7.96
CA GLY A 71 -7.46 9.78 7.96
C GLY A 71 -6.61 8.67 8.60
N THR A 72 -7.21 7.61 9.12
CA THR A 72 -6.45 6.45 9.62
C THR A 72 -5.77 5.70 8.48
N VAL A 73 -4.59 5.15 8.75
CA VAL A 73 -3.76 4.48 7.75
C VAL A 73 -3.53 3.03 8.16
N PHE A 74 -3.56 2.13 7.17
CA PHE A 74 -3.12 0.75 7.33
C PHE A 74 -2.30 0.32 6.11
N LEU A 75 -1.36 -0.60 6.35
CA LEU A 75 -0.46 -1.13 5.30
C LEU A 75 -0.82 -2.58 4.93
N ASP A 76 -1.47 -3.29 5.85
CA ASP A 76 -1.91 -4.68 5.70
C ASP A 76 -3.26 -4.74 4.98
N TRP A 77 -3.22 -4.73 3.65
CA TRP A 77 -4.42 -4.84 2.81
C TRP A 77 -4.98 -6.26 2.78
N GLU A 78 -4.13 -7.28 2.93
CA GLU A 78 -4.54 -8.69 2.98
C GLU A 78 -5.38 -8.96 4.24
N GLY A 79 -4.86 -8.58 5.41
CA GLY A 79 -5.58 -8.70 6.66
C GLY A 79 -6.82 -7.81 6.74
N TYR A 80 -6.90 -6.73 5.95
CA TYR A 80 -8.16 -6.00 5.76
C TYR A 80 -9.20 -6.84 5.02
N LEU A 81 -8.84 -7.44 3.88
CA LEU A 81 -9.76 -8.30 3.11
C LEU A 81 -10.24 -9.50 3.94
N GLU A 82 -9.33 -10.16 4.66
CA GLU A 82 -9.68 -11.30 5.52
C GLU A 82 -10.68 -10.90 6.62
N LYS A 83 -10.51 -9.73 7.24
CA LYS A 83 -11.45 -9.20 8.26
C LYS A 83 -12.83 -8.89 7.68
N GLU A 84 -12.88 -8.49 6.41
CA GLU A 84 -14.14 -8.30 5.67
C GLU A 84 -14.73 -9.62 5.15
N GLY A 85 -14.08 -10.76 5.42
CA GLY A 85 -14.52 -12.09 4.97
C GLY A 85 -14.27 -12.35 3.48
N LEU A 86 -13.33 -11.62 2.89
CA LEU A 86 -12.94 -11.71 1.48
C LEU A 86 -11.66 -12.55 1.33
N THR A 87 -11.56 -13.29 0.23
CA THR A 87 -10.40 -14.15 -0.05
C THR A 87 -9.32 -13.34 -0.77
N VAL A 88 -8.08 -13.37 -0.26
CA VAL A 88 -6.94 -12.76 -0.94
C VAL A 88 -6.62 -13.54 -2.22
N MET A 89 -6.55 -12.82 -3.34
CA MET A 89 -6.16 -13.37 -4.64
C MET A 89 -4.74 -12.91 -4.96
N HIS A 90 -3.84 -13.85 -5.26
CA HIS A 90 -2.50 -13.55 -5.77
C HIS A 90 -2.46 -13.80 -7.28
N ILE A 91 -2.37 -12.72 -8.04
CA ILE A 91 -2.59 -12.70 -9.50
C ILE A 91 -1.26 -12.76 -10.26
N SER A 92 -0.12 -12.51 -9.60
CA SER A 92 1.21 -12.61 -10.21
C SER A 92 2.27 -13.26 -9.32
N ASP A 93 3.19 -14.00 -9.94
CA ASP A 93 4.46 -14.47 -9.32
C ASP A 93 5.45 -13.27 -9.26
N GLY A 94 5.21 -12.33 -8.34
CA GLY A 94 5.95 -11.07 -8.28
C GLY A 94 7.22 -11.12 -7.43
N GLN A 95 8.37 -10.82 -8.03
CA GLN A 95 9.66 -10.66 -7.34
C GLN A 95 9.61 -9.46 -6.37
N ALA A 96 9.98 -9.66 -5.10
CA ALA A 96 9.95 -8.62 -4.08
C ALA A 96 10.77 -7.37 -4.46
N CYS A 97 10.27 -6.18 -4.14
CA CYS A 97 10.96 -4.91 -4.45
C CYS A 97 12.03 -4.52 -3.42
N SER A 98 12.24 -5.35 -2.39
CA SER A 98 13.26 -5.11 -1.37
C SER A 98 14.67 -5.21 -1.95
N ILE A 99 15.50 -4.24 -1.55
CA ILE A 99 16.93 -4.19 -1.90
C ILE A 99 17.66 -5.44 -1.36
N ASP A 100 17.20 -5.98 -0.22
CA ASP A 100 17.81 -7.12 0.46
C ASP A 100 17.20 -8.47 0.06
N ARG A 101 16.24 -8.48 -0.88
CA ARG A 101 15.49 -9.68 -1.33
C ARG A 101 14.77 -10.44 -0.21
N LYS A 102 14.51 -9.80 0.94
CA LYS A 102 13.70 -10.35 2.04
C LYS A 102 12.39 -9.58 2.11
N GLY A 103 11.28 -10.18 1.68
CA GLY A 103 9.95 -9.54 1.68
C GLY A 103 9.92 -8.22 0.92
N CYS A 104 8.80 -7.48 1.00
CA CYS A 104 8.75 -6.06 0.63
C CYS A 104 9.26 -5.17 1.77
#